data_AF-A0A1I3HZU8-F1
#
_entry.id   AF-A0A1I3HZU8-F1
#
_cell.length_a   1.000
_cell.length_b   1.000
_cell.length_c   1.000
_cell.angle_alpha   90.00
_cell.angle_beta   90.00
_cell.angle_gamma   90.00
#
_symmetry.space_group_name_H-M   'P 1'
#
loop_
_entity.id
_entity.type
_entity.pdbx_description
1 polymer ?
#
loop_
_entity_poly.entity_id
_entity_poly.type
_entity_poly.pdbx_seq_one_letter_code
_entity_poly.pdbx_strand_id
1 'polypeptide(L)'
;MWNWGLPPRLKAFIDAFVIVGRTFRYAEGGPVGLLRDKKAQHIQSSGGVYSAGPTAVMDHSHSYLNMVLGIIGIHDVQALYVEGHEHRPERAQAIVRTAMERAVKLAPEW
;
A
#
# COMPACT_ATOMS: atom_id res chain seq x y z
N MET A 1 2.96 -9.67 2.92
CA MET A 1 4.13 -8.88 3.32
C MET A 1 5.29 -9.85 3.42
N TRP A 2 6.39 -9.59 2.73
CA TRP A 2 7.57 -10.45 2.75
C TRP A 2 8.72 -9.64 3.32
N ASN A 3 9.29 -10.08 4.44
CA ASN A 3 10.39 -9.40 5.13
C ASN A 3 10.12 -7.89 5.28
N TRP A 4 8.98 -7.54 5.88
CA TRP A 4 8.54 -6.16 6.12
C TRP A 4 8.27 -5.29 4.89
N GLY A 5 8.49 -5.81 3.68
CA GLY A 5 8.31 -5.09 2.44
C GLY A 5 7.38 -5.78 1.44
N LEU A 6 7.43 -5.24 0.22
CA LEU A 6 6.73 -5.73 -0.96
C LEU A 6 7.57 -6.75 -1.75
N PRO A 7 6.93 -7.68 -2.49
CA PRO A 7 7.62 -8.58 -3.39
C PRO A 7 8.49 -7.85 -4.43
N PRO A 8 9.67 -8.36 -4.82
CA PRO A 8 10.56 -7.69 -5.77
C PRO A 8 9.90 -7.34 -7.12
N ARG A 9 8.94 -8.17 -7.58
CA ARG A 9 8.20 -7.90 -8.83
C ARG A 9 7.36 -6.62 -8.75
N LEU A 10 6.81 -6.28 -7.58
CA LEU A 10 6.06 -5.04 -7.41
C LEU A 10 7.01 -3.83 -7.47
N LYS A 11 8.21 -3.93 -6.90
CA LYS A 11 9.24 -2.90 -7.05
C LYS A 11 9.61 -2.68 -8.52
N ALA A 12 9.84 -3.76 -9.26
CA ALA A 12 10.13 -3.68 -10.69
C ALA A 12 8.98 -3.06 -11.50
N PHE A 13 7.73 -3.38 -11.15
CA PHE A 13 6.55 -2.75 -11.77
C PHE A 13 6.49 -1.25 -11.50
N ILE A 14 6.77 -0.82 -10.26
CA ILE A 14 6.82 0.59 -9.88
C ILE A 14 7.90 1.34 -10.67
N ASP A 15 9.10 0.75 -10.78
CA ASP A 15 10.20 1.33 -11.57
C ASP A 15 9.85 1.50 -13.05
N ALA A 16 8.95 0.66 -13.57
CA ALA A 16 8.51 0.72 -14.96
C ALA A 16 7.55 1.89 -15.26
N PHE A 17 6.92 2.53 -14.26
CA PHE A 17 6.02 3.67 -14.49
C PHE A 17 6.42 4.95 -13.78
N VAL A 18 7.34 4.92 -12.81
CA VAL A 18 7.88 6.15 -12.19
C VAL A 18 8.96 6.74 -13.11
N ILE A 19 8.52 7.52 -14.09
CA ILE A 19 9.35 8.02 -15.20
C ILE A 19 9.23 9.54 -15.31
N VAL A 20 10.40 10.20 -15.41
CA VAL A 20 10.50 11.65 -15.62
C VAL A 20 9.80 12.06 -16.93
N GLY A 21 9.00 13.11 -16.87
CA GLY A 21 8.21 13.62 -18.00
C GLY A 21 6.97 12.79 -18.33
N ARG A 22 6.72 11.69 -17.61
CA ARG A 22 5.52 10.85 -17.78
C ARG A 22 4.62 10.87 -16.55
N THR A 23 5.16 10.51 -15.39
CA THR A 23 4.40 10.45 -14.13
C THR A 23 4.86 11.47 -13.09
N PHE A 24 6.06 12.01 -13.22
CA PHE A 24 6.53 13.18 -12.48
C PHE A 24 7.49 14.02 -13.34
N ARG A 25 7.81 15.24 -12.90
CA ARG A 25 8.87 16.09 -13.47
C ARG A 25 9.65 16.79 -12.37
N TYR A 26 10.84 17.30 -12.67
CA TYR A 26 11.57 18.16 -11.74
C TYR A 26 11.15 19.64 -11.86
N ALA A 27 11.21 20.35 -10.74
CA ALA A 27 11.06 21.81 -10.61
C ALA A 27 12.05 22.32 -9.55
N GLU A 28 12.17 23.64 -9.37
CA GLU A 28 13.10 24.25 -8.40
C GLU A 28 12.95 23.71 -6.97
N GLY A 29 11.75 23.25 -6.57
CA GLY A 29 11.47 22.66 -5.26
C GLY A 29 11.54 21.14 -5.17
N GLY A 30 11.98 20.43 -6.23
CA GLY A 30 12.05 18.96 -6.27
C GLY A 30 11.06 18.31 -7.26
N PRO A 31 10.75 17.01 -7.10
CA PRO A 31 9.84 16.30 -7.98
C PRO A 31 8.38 16.78 -7.81
N VAL A 32 7.70 16.98 -8.93
CA VAL A 32 6.28 17.35 -9.01
C VAL A 32 5.54 16.25 -9.75
N GLY A 33 4.58 15.63 -9.06
CA GLY A 33 3.71 14.60 -9.60
C GLY A 33 2.78 15.11 -10.70
N LEU A 34 2.55 14.27 -11.71
CA LEU A 34 1.68 14.55 -12.86
C LEU A 34 0.35 13.79 -12.80
N LEU A 35 0.23 12.77 -11.94
CA LEU A 35 -0.97 11.94 -11.80
C LEU A 35 -1.93 12.48 -10.75
N ARG A 36 -2.28 13.76 -10.87
CA ARG A 36 -3.22 14.45 -9.97
C ARG A 36 -4.63 13.85 -10.12
N ASP A 37 -5.45 14.01 -9.08
CA ASP A 37 -6.85 13.56 -9.03
C ASP A 37 -7.03 12.04 -9.19
N LYS A 38 -6.04 11.28 -8.72
CA LYS A 38 -6.10 9.82 -8.63
C LYS A 38 -6.03 9.39 -7.18
N LYS A 39 -6.62 8.22 -6.94
CA LYS A 39 -6.55 7.49 -5.68
C LYS A 39 -6.04 6.07 -5.91
N ALA A 40 -5.48 5.46 -4.89
CA ALA A 40 -4.95 4.09 -4.93
C ALA A 40 -5.37 3.29 -3.69
N GLN A 41 -5.72 2.02 -3.89
CA GLN A 41 -6.00 1.07 -2.82
C GLN A 41 -4.90 0.02 -2.76
N HIS A 42 -4.22 -0.06 -1.61
CA HIS A 42 -3.27 -1.11 -1.28
C HIS A 42 -3.94 -2.18 -0.44
N ILE A 43 -3.99 -3.43 -0.92
CA ILE A 43 -4.51 -4.56 -0.15
C ILE A 43 -3.31 -5.39 0.31
N GLN A 44 -3.08 -5.47 1.63
CA GLN A 44 -1.90 -6.11 2.21
C GLN A 44 -2.29 -7.21 3.17
N SER A 45 -1.73 -8.41 2.97
CA SER A 45 -1.79 -9.50 3.94
C SER A 45 -0.47 -9.62 4.72
N SER A 46 -0.52 -9.85 6.04
CA SER A 46 0.65 -10.08 6.90
C SER A 46 0.35 -11.07 8.03
N GLY A 47 1.33 -11.91 8.37
CA GLY A 47 1.18 -12.88 9.47
C GLY A 47 0.99 -12.23 10.85
N GLY A 48 1.68 -11.11 11.09
CA GLY A 48 1.51 -10.26 12.28
C GLY A 48 0.72 -8.99 11.99
N VAL A 49 0.49 -8.18 13.03
CA VAL A 49 -0.18 -6.87 12.98
C VAL A 49 0.86 -5.76 12.80
N TYR A 50 0.69 -4.96 11.76
CA TYR A 50 1.61 -3.87 11.38
C TYR A 50 0.86 -2.57 11.07
N SER A 51 -0.47 -2.56 11.11
CA SER A 51 -1.26 -1.33 10.92
C SER A 51 -1.21 -0.37 12.12
N ALA A 52 -0.84 -0.86 13.30
CA ALA A 52 -0.85 -0.10 14.54
C ALA A 52 0.14 -0.65 15.59
N GLY A 53 0.36 0.12 16.65
CA GLY A 53 1.21 -0.26 17.76
C GLY A 53 2.72 -0.15 17.46
N PRO A 54 3.58 -0.69 18.34
CA PRO A 54 5.03 -0.54 18.23
C PRO A 54 5.63 -1.17 16.97
N THR A 55 4.94 -2.13 16.37
CA THR A 55 5.37 -2.82 15.15
C THR A 55 5.03 -2.04 13.88
N ALA A 56 4.22 -0.99 13.94
CA ALA A 56 3.78 -0.24 12.76
C ALA A 56 4.94 0.44 12.00
N VAL A 57 6.00 0.83 12.72
CA VAL A 57 7.23 1.37 12.10
C VAL A 57 7.95 0.38 11.19
N MET A 58 7.62 -0.92 11.30
CA MET A 58 8.18 -1.99 10.47
C MET A 58 7.34 -2.27 9.23
N ASP A 59 6.25 -1.55 8.94
CA ASP A 59 5.60 -1.66 7.63
C ASP A 59 6.35 -0.81 6.58
N HIS A 60 7.33 -1.43 5.92
CA HIS A 60 8.05 -0.83 4.79
C HIS A 60 7.34 -1.02 3.45
N SER A 61 6.23 -1.78 3.42
CA SER A 61 5.48 -2.04 2.21
C SER A 61 4.51 -0.89 1.91
N HIS A 62 3.61 -0.59 2.83
CA HIS A 62 2.65 0.52 2.65
C HIS A 62 3.34 1.89 2.70
N SER A 63 4.32 2.08 3.58
CA SER A 63 5.06 3.35 3.67
C SER A 63 5.84 3.67 2.39
N TYR A 64 6.46 2.67 1.75
CA TYR A 64 7.10 2.83 0.45
C TYR A 64 6.09 3.21 -0.65
N LEU A 65 4.92 2.56 -0.68
CA LEU A 65 3.86 2.88 -1.63
C LEU A 65 3.35 4.30 -1.44
N ASN A 66 3.07 4.74 -0.21
CA ASN A 66 2.66 6.12 0.08
C ASN A 66 3.68 7.14 -0.41
N MET A 67 4.97 6.89 -0.15
CA MET A 67 6.05 7.76 -0.59
C MET A 67 6.13 7.82 -2.13
N VAL A 68 6.23 6.67 -2.81
CA VAL A 68 6.48 6.63 -4.26
C VAL A 68 5.27 7.08 -5.08
N LEU A 69 4.05 6.73 -4.64
CA LEU A 69 2.81 7.20 -5.27
C LEU A 69 2.61 8.71 -5.02
N GLY A 70 2.99 9.20 -3.84
CA GLY A 70 3.00 10.62 -3.53
C GLY A 70 3.95 11.42 -4.44
N ILE A 71 5.14 10.89 -4.76
CA ILE A 71 6.08 11.54 -5.69
C ILE A 71 5.47 11.76 -7.08
N ILE A 72 4.66 10.79 -7.56
CA ILE A 72 4.00 10.90 -8.87
C ILE A 72 2.63 11.60 -8.81
N GLY A 73 2.20 12.05 -7.63
CA GLY A 73 1.02 12.91 -7.43
C GLY A 73 -0.26 12.20 -6.97
N ILE A 74 -0.18 10.93 -6.58
CA ILE A 74 -1.30 10.16 -6.02
C ILE A 74 -1.20 10.22 -4.49
N HIS A 75 -1.98 11.11 -3.88
CA HIS A 75 -1.92 11.37 -2.44
C HIS A 75 -3.00 10.62 -1.63
N ASP A 76 -4.11 10.25 -2.28
CA ASP A 76 -5.15 9.42 -1.66
C ASP A 76 -4.77 7.94 -1.82
N VAL A 77 -3.95 7.44 -0.89
CA VAL A 77 -3.51 6.05 -0.87
C VAL A 77 -4.04 5.38 0.40
N GLN A 78 -5.01 4.48 0.22
CA GLN A 78 -5.68 3.78 1.31
C GLN A 78 -5.14 2.35 1.44
N ALA A 79 -5.06 1.84 2.67
CA ALA A 79 -4.68 0.45 2.93
C ALA A 79 -5.88 -0.38 3.44
N LEU A 80 -6.00 -1.61 2.94
CA LEU A 80 -6.87 -2.65 3.46
C LEU A 80 -5.97 -3.77 3.98
N TYR A 81 -5.82 -3.84 5.29
CA TYR A 81 -4.97 -4.84 5.95
C TYR A 81 -5.74 -6.14 6.24
N VAL A 82 -5.05 -7.26 5.98
CA VAL A 82 -5.46 -8.63 6.34
C VAL A 82 -4.37 -9.23 7.21
N GLU A 83 -4.40 -8.92 8.50
CA GLU A 83 -3.23 -9.06 9.38
C GLU A 83 -3.48 -9.92 10.62
N GLY A 84 -2.41 -10.52 11.16
CA GLY A 84 -2.45 -11.26 12.43
C GLY A 84 -2.91 -12.72 12.33
N HIS A 85 -3.20 -13.23 11.12
CA HIS A 85 -3.75 -14.57 10.91
C HIS A 85 -2.73 -15.70 11.15
N GLU A 86 -1.42 -15.45 11.05
CA GLU A 86 -0.39 -16.43 11.44
C GLU A 86 -0.13 -16.43 12.95
N HIS A 87 -0.18 -15.26 13.61
CA HIS A 87 -0.07 -15.17 15.07
C HIS A 87 -1.31 -15.71 15.80
N ARG A 88 -2.46 -15.76 15.12
CA ARG A 88 -3.75 -16.23 15.65
C ARG A 88 -4.37 -17.26 14.70
N PRO A 89 -3.76 -18.45 14.55
CA PRO A 89 -4.18 -19.44 13.56
C PRO A 89 -5.64 -19.89 13.77
N GLU A 90 -6.12 -19.90 15.02
CA GLU A 90 -7.50 -20.24 15.36
C GLU A 90 -8.53 -19.21 14.86
N ARG A 91 -8.08 -17.97 14.58
CA ARG A 91 -8.89 -16.89 14.03
C ARG A 91 -8.61 -16.59 12.56
N ALA A 92 -7.68 -17.30 11.92
CA ALA A 92 -7.21 -17.00 10.56
C ALA A 92 -8.36 -16.84 9.56
N GLN A 93 -9.29 -17.81 9.53
CA GLN A 93 -10.44 -17.74 8.61
C GLN A 93 -11.38 -16.56 8.93
N ALA A 94 -11.58 -16.23 10.20
CA ALA A 94 -12.44 -15.11 10.60
C ALA A 94 -11.81 -13.76 10.23
N ILE A 95 -10.48 -13.63 10.38
CA ILE A 95 -9.70 -12.46 9.98
C ILE A 95 -9.85 -12.24 8.46
N VAL A 96 -9.62 -13.29 7.67
CA VAL A 96 -9.75 -13.21 6.20
C VAL A 96 -11.18 -12.86 5.78
N ARG A 97 -12.20 -13.50 6.36
CA ARG A 97 -13.62 -13.18 6.07
C ARG A 97 -13.95 -11.72 6.38
N THR A 98 -13.53 -11.23 7.54
CA THR A 98 -13.75 -9.82 7.93
C THR A 98 -13.11 -8.86 6.94
N ALA A 99 -11.90 -9.16 6.46
CA ALA A 99 -11.24 -8.35 5.45
C ALA A 99 -11.96 -8.39 4.10
N MET A 100 -12.48 -9.55 3.67
CA MET A 100 -13.27 -9.68 2.46
C MET A 100 -14.58 -8.86 2.54
N GLU A 101 -15.27 -8.90 3.67
CA GLU A 101 -16.47 -8.08 3.90
C GLU A 101 -16.16 -6.59 3.83
N ARG A 102 -15.03 -6.15 4.40
CA ARG A 102 -14.55 -4.77 4.27
C ARG A 102 -14.24 -4.41 2.82
N ALA A 103 -13.61 -5.30 2.07
CA ALA A 103 -13.31 -5.08 0.65
C ALA A 103 -14.60 -4.89 -0.17
N VAL A 104 -15.61 -5.74 0.05
CA VAL A 104 -16.92 -5.61 -0.61
C VAL A 104 -17.62 -4.30 -0.25
N LYS A 105 -17.55 -3.86 1.01
CA LYS A 105 -18.13 -2.58 1.44
C LYS A 105 -17.40 -1.36 0.86
N LEU A 106 -16.09 -1.46 0.66
CA LEU A 106 -15.28 -0.39 0.09
C LEU A 106 -15.44 -0.28 -1.42
N ALA A 107 -15.67 -1.40 -2.13
CA ALA A 107 -15.69 -1.43 -3.59
C ALA A 107 -16.61 -0.40 -4.27
N PRO A 108 -17.84 -0.11 -3.80
CA PRO A 108 -18.71 0.88 -4.44
C PRO A 108 -18.17 2.31 -4.43
N GLU A 109 -17.22 2.61 -3.55
CA GLU A 109 -16.60 3.93 -3.46
C GLU A 109 -15.55 4.16 -4.56
N TRP A 110 -15.17 3.14 -5.35
CA TRP A 110 -14.07 3.15 -6.32
C TRP A 110 -14.53 2.92 -7.75
#